data_AF-A0A964P773-F1
#
_entry.id   AF-A0A964P773-F1
#
_cell.length_a   1.000
_cell.length_b   1.000
_cell.length_c   1.000
_cell.angle_alpha   90.00
_cell.angle_beta   90.00
_cell.angle_gamma   90.00
#
_symmetry.space_group_name_H-M   'P 1'
#
loop_
_entity.id
_entity.type
_entity.pdbx_description
1 polymer ?
#
loop_
_entity_poly.entity_id
_entity_poly.type
_entity_poly.pdbx_seq_one_letter_code
_entity_poly.pdbx_strand_id
1 'polypeptide(L)'
;MIHQNKSTDPLSEGSFYKFTLNGNTLYDAEVLKAEGCWATLSVLNVLESPYKNNYKVGQIFDIRVSSYTFLEIKKEINAASN
;
A
#
# COMPACT_ATOMS: atom_id res chain seq x y z
N MET A 1 6.74 -26.62 15.45
CA MET A 1 7.19 -25.22 15.34
C MET A 1 6.18 -24.52 14.47
N ILE A 2 5.25 -23.79 15.08
CA ILE A 2 4.23 -23.06 14.32
C ILE A 2 4.93 -21.86 13.67
N HIS A 3 5.12 -21.89 12.35
CA HIS A 3 5.30 -20.65 11.62
C HIS A 3 3.99 -19.88 11.82
N GLN A 4 3.96 -18.97 12.78
CA GLN A 4 2.97 -17.91 12.76
C GLN A 4 3.31 -17.07 11.52
N ASN A 5 2.80 -17.52 10.38
CA ASN A 5 2.51 -16.64 9.26
C ASN A 5 1.56 -15.60 9.84
N LYS A 6 2.15 -14.51 10.31
CA LYS A 6 1.48 -13.27 10.70
C LYS A 6 0.36 -13.11 9.68
N SER A 7 -0.89 -13.24 10.11
CA SER A 7 -2.05 -13.06 9.24
C SER A 7 -1.85 -11.71 8.56
N THR A 8 -1.39 -11.74 7.33
CA THR A 8 -1.40 -10.58 6.48
C THR A 8 -2.86 -10.50 6.09
N ASP A 9 -3.65 -9.78 6.90
CA ASP A 9 -5.05 -9.55 6.59
C ASP A 9 -5.17 -9.14 5.11
N PRO A 10 -6.14 -9.72 4.37
CA PRO A 10 -6.30 -9.41 2.96
C PRO A 10 -6.47 -7.90 2.81
N LEU A 11 -5.83 -7.31 1.79
CA LEU A 11 -6.03 -5.90 1.50
C LEU A 11 -7.52 -5.64 1.33
N SER A 12 -8.05 -4.71 2.11
CA SER A 12 -9.44 -4.32 2.02
C SER A 12 -9.61 -3.30 0.90
N GLU A 13 -10.52 -3.59 -0.01
CA GLU A 13 -10.88 -2.66 -1.09
C GLU A 13 -11.40 -1.34 -0.49
N GLY A 14 -10.95 -0.20 -1.03
CA GLY A 14 -11.24 1.14 -0.50
C GLY A 14 -10.42 1.55 0.73
N SER A 15 -9.49 0.71 1.18
CA SER A 15 -8.57 1.05 2.28
C SER A 15 -7.22 1.56 1.78
N PHE A 16 -6.57 2.34 2.61
CA PHE A 16 -5.30 3.01 2.30
C PHE A 16 -4.14 2.28 2.97
N TYR A 17 -3.10 2.00 2.18
CA TYR A 17 -1.94 1.29 2.66
C TYR A 17 -0.65 2.00 2.24
N LYS A 18 0.33 1.94 3.13
CA LYS A 18 1.69 2.38 2.89
C LYS A 18 2.53 1.19 2.44
N PHE A 19 3.01 1.22 1.20
CA PHE A 19 3.76 0.12 0.60
C PHE A 19 5.27 0.31 0.80
N THR A 20 5.89 -0.76 1.29
CA THR A 20 7.33 -0.85 1.58
C THR A 20 7.92 -2.05 0.85
N LEU A 21 8.99 -1.80 0.10
CA LEU A 21 9.73 -2.83 -0.63
C LEU A 21 11.18 -2.85 -0.12
N ASN A 22 11.67 -4.01 0.31
CA ASN A 22 13.03 -4.17 0.83
C ASN A 22 13.40 -3.13 1.92
N GLY A 23 12.45 -2.82 2.81
CA GLY A 23 12.63 -1.82 3.88
C GLY A 23 12.52 -0.35 3.45
N ASN A 24 12.33 -0.07 2.16
CA ASN A 24 12.13 1.28 1.64
C ASN A 24 10.65 1.55 1.40
N THR A 25 10.10 2.55 2.09
CA THR A 25 8.73 3.00 1.83
C THR A 25 8.69 3.70 0.47
N LEU A 26 7.84 3.20 -0.42
CA LEU A 26 7.80 3.66 -1.81
C LEU A 26 6.69 4.68 -2.03
N TYR A 27 5.47 4.32 -1.64
CA TYR A 27 4.29 5.13 -1.90
C TYR A 27 3.15 4.75 -0.95
N ASP A 28 2.23 5.69 -0.77
CA ASP A 28 0.92 5.46 -0.19
C ASP A 28 -0.06 5.23 -1.34
N ALA A 29 -0.82 4.15 -1.26
CA ALA A 29 -1.81 3.81 -2.28
C ALA A 29 -3.12 3.32 -1.68
N GLU A 30 -4.20 3.58 -2.41
CA GLU A 30 -5.52 3.05 -2.16
C GLU A 30 -5.70 1.73 -2.89
N VAL A 31 -6.28 0.73 -2.23
CA VAL A 31 -6.58 -0.55 -2.86
C VAL A 31 -7.91 -0.42 -3.58
N LEU A 32 -7.87 -0.44 -4.92
CA LEU A 32 -9.09 -0.41 -5.73
C LEU A 32 -9.71 -1.79 -5.84
N LYS A 33 -8.88 -2.84 -5.95
CA LYS A 33 -9.34 -4.22 -6.11
C LYS A 33 -8.31 -5.18 -5.53
N ALA A 34 -8.75 -6.25 -4.87
CA ALA A 34 -7.86 -7.31 -4.39
C ALA A 34 -8.36 -8.69 -4.83
N GLU A 35 -7.57 -9.39 -5.65
CA GLU A 35 -7.90 -10.71 -6.19
C GLU A 35 -6.78 -11.71 -5.88
N GLY A 36 -6.95 -12.42 -4.76
CA GLY A 36 -6.02 -13.46 -4.33
C GLY A 36 -4.61 -12.93 -4.01
N CYS A 37 -3.65 -13.18 -4.91
CA CYS A 37 -2.24 -12.77 -4.75
C CYS A 37 -1.95 -11.40 -5.39
N TRP A 38 -2.89 -10.85 -6.13
CA TRP A 38 -2.76 -9.59 -6.86
C TRP A 38 -3.69 -8.53 -6.29
N ALA A 39 -3.22 -7.29 -6.24
CA ALA A 39 -4.03 -6.15 -5.84
C ALA A 39 -3.81 -4.98 -6.80
N THR A 40 -4.90 -4.39 -7.27
CA THR A 40 -4.91 -3.16 -8.04
C THR A 40 -4.93 -1.99 -7.09
N LEU A 41 -3.92 -1.13 -7.18
CA LEU A 41 -3.78 0.04 -6.32
C LEU A 41 -3.84 1.31 -7.15
N SER A 42 -4.25 2.41 -6.52
CA SER A 42 -4.08 3.78 -7.01
C SER A 42 -3.10 4.52 -6.14
N VAL A 43 -1.99 4.99 -6.70
CA VAL A 43 -0.98 5.76 -5.95
C VAL A 43 -1.56 7.11 -5.55
N LEU A 44 -1.60 7.38 -4.26
CA LEU A 44 -2.05 8.66 -3.72
C LEU A 44 -0.88 9.61 -3.47
N ASN A 45 0.25 9.07 -3.02
CA ASN A 45 1.42 9.83 -2.67
C ASN A 45 2.68 9.00 -2.93
N VAL A 46 3.65 9.56 -3.65
CA VAL A 46 4.95 8.91 -3.87
C VAL A 46 5.90 9.42 -2.79
N LEU A 47 6.41 8.51 -1.96
CA LEU A 47 7.40 8.87 -0.96
C LEU A 47 8.78 9.00 -1.58
N GLU A 48 9.65 9.72 -0.89
CA GLU A 48 11.04 9.87 -1.32
C GLU A 48 11.77 8.52 -1.22
N SER A 49 11.97 7.90 -2.37
CA SER A 49 12.61 6.61 -2.54
C SER A 49 13.52 6.67 -3.77
N PRO A 50 14.60 5.86 -3.84
CA PRO A 50 15.40 5.72 -5.06
C PRO A 50 14.56 5.33 -6.29
N TYR A 51 13.37 4.76 -6.07
CA TYR A 51 12.43 4.37 -7.12
C TYR A 51 11.35 5.42 -7.40
N LYS A 52 11.38 6.60 -6.77
CA LYS A 52 10.31 7.62 -6.89
C LYS A 52 10.01 8.03 -8.33
N ASN A 53 11.00 7.96 -9.21
CA ASN A 53 10.82 8.31 -10.63
C ASN A 53 10.04 7.26 -11.43
N ASN A 54 9.84 6.06 -10.88
CA ASN A 54 9.07 4.98 -11.52
C ASN A 54 7.57 5.03 -11.19
N TYR A 55 7.19 5.82 -10.18
CA TYR A 55 5.81 5.92 -9.70
C TYR A 55 5.30 7.34 -9.89
N LYS A 56 4.03 7.46 -10.27
CA LYS A 56 3.35 8.75 -10.39
C LYS A 56 2.12 8.76 -9.50
N VAL A 57 1.82 9.91 -8.90
CA VAL A 57 0.55 10.13 -8.21
C VAL A 57 -0.60 9.98 -9.20
N GLY A 58 -1.65 9.26 -8.81
CA GLY A 58 -2.79 8.87 -9.64
C GLY A 58 -2.52 7.68 -10.56
N GLN A 59 -1.33 7.08 -10.51
CA GLN A 59 -1.03 5.89 -11.30
C GLN A 59 -1.74 4.68 -10.72
N ILE A 60 -2.42 3.93 -11.60
CA ILE A 60 -3.12 2.70 -11.25
C ILE A 60 -2.34 1.52 -11.83
N PHE A 61 -2.01 0.55 -11.00
CA PHE A 61 -1.33 -0.67 -11.42
C PHE A 61 -1.61 -1.83 -10.48
N ASP A 62 -1.42 -3.03 -10.99
CA ASP A 62 -1.45 -4.27 -10.25
C ASP A 62 -0.09 -4.55 -9.59
N ILE A 63 -0.14 -5.00 -8.34
CA ILE A 63 1.02 -5.52 -7.63
C ILE A 63 0.77 -6.92 -7.13
N ARG A 64 1.86 -7.67 -6.98
CA ARG A 64 1.84 -8.92 -6.25
C ARG A 64 1.98 -8.67 -4.76
N VAL A 65 0.90 -8.87 -4.02
CA VAL A 65 0.78 -8.60 -2.59
C VAL A 65 1.92 -9.25 -1.80
N SER A 66 2.28 -10.48 -2.14
CA SER A 66 3.35 -11.23 -1.46
C SER A 66 4.76 -10.64 -1.61
N SER A 67 4.98 -9.72 -2.55
CA SER A 67 6.30 -9.10 -2.78
C SER A 67 6.51 -7.84 -1.97
N TYR A 68 5.46 -7.29 -1.37
CA TYR A 68 5.49 -6.01 -0.67
C TYR A 68 5.08 -6.17 0.79
N THR A 69 5.66 -5.34 1.65
CA THR A 69 5.14 -5.13 3.00
C THR A 69 4.22 -3.94 2.98
N PHE A 70 3.03 -4.07 3.55
CA PHE A 70 2.06 -2.99 3.63
C PHE A 70 1.58 -2.79 5.06
N LEU A 71 1.33 -1.52 5.39
CA LEU A 71 0.76 -1.10 6.65
C LEU A 71 -0.50 -0.29 6.34
N GLU A 72 -1.63 -0.70 6.91
CA GLU A 72 -2.85 0.09 6.83
C GLU A 72 -2.60 1.45 7.46
N ILE A 73 -2.88 2.50 6.69
CA ILE A 73 -2.82 3.87 7.17
C ILE A 73 -4.24 4.40 7.21
N LYS A 74 -4.59 5.05 8.31
CA LYS A 74 -5.76 5.92 8.29
C LYS A 74 -5.36 7.13 7.48
N LYS A 75 -6.17 7.48 6.49
CA LYS A 75 -6.14 8.83 5.93
C LYS A 75 -6.46 9.76 7.09
N GLU A 76 -5.43 10.30 7.75
CA GLU A 76 -5.58 11.39 8.71
C GLU A 76 -6.09 12.60 7.91
N ILE A 77 -7.40 12.59 7.65
CA ILE A 77 -8.16 13.82 7.51
C ILE A 77 -7.94 14.51 8.85
N ASN A 78 -6.96 15.40 8.88
CA ASN A 78 -6.91 16.47 9.85
C ASN A 78 -8.20 17.27 9.65
N ALA A 79 -9.29 16.75 10.22
CA ALA A 79 -10.39 17.57 10.64
C ALA A 79 -9.76 18.49 11.68
N ALA A 80 -9.37 19.68 11.23
CA ALA A 80 -9.15 20.83 12.09
C ALA A 80 -10.42 21.00 12.93
N SER A 81 -10.46 20.34 14.08
CA SER A 81 -11.41 20.68 15.13
C SER A 81 -10.86 21.93 15.80
N ASN A 82 -11.52 23.04 15.45
CA ASN A 82 -11.60 24.36 16.09
C ASN A 82 -10.75 24.57 17.35
#